data_AF-A0A8S9WDU3-F1
#
_entry.id   AF-A0A8S9WDU3-F1
#
_cell.length_a   1.000
_cell.length_b   1.000
_cell.length_c   1.000
_cell.angle_alpha   90.00
_cell.angle_beta   90.00
_cell.angle_gamma   90.00
#
_symmetry.space_group_name_H-M   'P 1'
#
loop_
_entity.id
_entity.type
_entity.pdbx_description
1 polymer ?
#
loop_
_entity_poly.entity_id
_entity_poly.type
_entity_poly.pdbx_seq_one_letter_code
_entity_poly.pdbx_strand_id
1 'polypeptide(L)'
;MPLNIPKLHRLEELRTETEEVLTFKFQSPEIAKESEPGQFVMVWNPRVDELPISIAAATPTGELEIAIADVGDCSHSLHQKHVGDLIGLRGPYGNGFRITGERICMVAGGYGAAPLRYAAKQAQESGIDVVVLTGAKSSAELLYIQEFERIGCDVRIATEDGSEGHKGLVTALLDEILAAGERFEQVLTCGPELMLARVCVITNQANIPTQVSVERIVKCGCGACGSCDIGGYQVCKDGPVFDAEILKHTEFGIWKREKSGKRSPITLDAKELISRPSSLFTPEYEPLLATKFCGIDFSNPIANAAGFGVSGKLLYRYAVAGAGAVVTKSVGLYERDGYPNPTFLEVSPHSYANAMGLPNPGIENYGREIEDTKRADVPLILSIFGKDVAECREVAKRAIRYPVDMLEFNASCPHSDFVAVENNPKLLRSIIKEIRAIVHPIPLAVKISPNVGDPAGFAMTLEKAGADAITAINTVMTRPVDSTLDVPILGNPTGYGGKSGTALTVGGKEVIFALYKELKIPLIAVGGIFTAKDVIEYAKNGASLFQVGSALVSEGPAIFSKLKEELNVFLVANGYKDIAELVGGAHRR
;
A
#
# COMPACT_ATOMS: atom_id res chain seq x y z
N MET A 1 -14.99 2.99 11.44
CA MET A 1 -13.75 3.61 10.89
C MET A 1 -12.65 2.67 11.34
N PRO A 2 -11.89 2.03 10.44
CA PRO A 2 -10.93 1.03 10.87
C PRO A 2 -10.02 1.63 11.94
N LEU A 3 -9.89 0.92 13.06
CA LEU A 3 -8.98 1.28 14.13
C LEU A 3 -7.60 1.32 13.50
N ASN A 4 -7.06 2.53 13.26
CA ASN A 4 -5.82 2.74 12.50
C ASN A 4 -4.62 3.07 13.40
N ILE A 5 -4.84 3.07 14.72
CA ILE A 5 -3.80 3.17 15.75
C ILE A 5 -3.82 1.84 16.51
N PRO A 6 -2.66 1.18 16.72
CA PRO A 6 -2.58 0.01 17.58
C PRO A 6 -3.13 0.30 18.97
N LYS A 7 -4.11 -0.50 19.41
CA LYS A 7 -4.59 -0.52 20.80
C LYS A 7 -3.97 -1.71 21.52
N LEU A 8 -3.47 -1.50 22.72
CA LEU A 8 -2.88 -2.59 23.51
C LEU A 8 -3.96 -3.49 24.09
N HIS A 9 -3.82 -4.79 23.85
CA HIS A 9 -4.63 -5.85 24.42
C HIS A 9 -3.76 -6.75 25.28
N ARG A 10 -4.32 -7.21 26.40
CA ARG A 10 -3.70 -8.24 27.22
C ARG A 10 -3.92 -9.59 26.56
N LEU A 11 -2.85 -10.36 26.41
CA LEU A 11 -2.90 -11.73 25.96
C LEU A 11 -3.57 -12.59 27.04
N GLU A 12 -4.71 -13.21 26.71
CA GLU A 12 -5.51 -13.97 27.68
C GLU A 12 -5.17 -15.46 27.66
N GLU A 13 -4.87 -16.00 26.48
CA GLU A 13 -4.55 -17.40 26.29
C GLU A 13 -3.51 -17.56 25.17
N LEU A 14 -2.62 -18.53 25.36
CA LEU A 14 -1.67 -19.01 24.38
C LEU A 14 -1.87 -20.50 24.20
N ARG A 15 -2.07 -20.93 22.96
CA ARG A 15 -2.25 -22.34 22.63
C ARG A 15 -1.26 -22.75 21.55
N THR A 16 -0.50 -23.80 21.83
CA THR A 16 0.39 -24.43 20.85
C THR A 16 -0.43 -25.29 19.91
N GLU A 17 -0.40 -24.97 18.62
CA GLU A 17 -1.06 -25.78 17.58
C GLU A 17 -0.07 -26.78 16.97
N THR A 18 1.14 -26.30 16.67
CA THR A 18 2.27 -27.09 16.16
C THR A 18 3.57 -26.52 16.73
N GLU A 19 4.73 -27.12 16.42
CA GLU A 19 6.04 -26.56 16.81
C GLU A 19 6.27 -25.15 16.23
N GLU A 20 5.69 -24.86 15.06
CA GLU A 20 5.89 -23.58 14.36
C GLU A 20 4.74 -22.58 14.59
N VAL A 21 3.58 -22.98 15.13
CA VAL A 21 2.37 -22.13 15.18
C VAL A 21 1.76 -22.05 16.59
N LEU A 22 1.59 -20.81 17.06
CA LEU A 22 0.83 -20.50 18.27
C LEU A 22 -0.44 -19.72 17.94
N THR A 23 -1.55 -20.07 18.59
CA THR A 23 -2.78 -19.27 18.62
C THR A 23 -2.76 -18.35 19.84
N PHE A 24 -3.00 -17.06 19.60
CA PHE A 24 -3.08 -16.00 20.61
C PHE A 24 -4.54 -15.57 20.74
N LYS A 25 -5.05 -15.54 21.98
CA LYS A 25 -6.41 -15.08 22.29
C LYS A 25 -6.41 -13.75 23.03
N PHE A 26 -7.30 -12.87 22.63
CA PHE A 26 -7.48 -11.54 23.22
C PHE A 26 -8.96 -11.24 23.45
N GLN A 27 -9.22 -10.35 24.41
CA GLN A 27 -10.49 -9.63 24.48
C GLN A 27 -10.37 -8.29 23.76
N SER A 28 -11.01 -8.18 22.59
CA SER A 28 -11.08 -6.98 21.75
C SER A 28 -12.48 -6.81 21.15
N PRO A 29 -13.47 -6.29 21.91
CA PRO A 29 -14.85 -6.17 21.45
C PRO A 29 -15.02 -5.34 20.17
N GLU A 30 -14.23 -4.29 20.01
CA GLU A 30 -14.32 -3.41 18.85
C GLU A 30 -13.84 -4.11 17.56
N ILE A 31 -12.70 -4.81 17.62
CA ILE A 31 -12.17 -5.53 16.46
C ILE A 31 -13.03 -6.74 16.15
N ALA A 32 -13.34 -7.57 17.18
CA ALA A 32 -14.09 -8.81 17.00
C ALA A 32 -15.48 -8.57 16.40
N LYS A 33 -16.17 -7.49 16.79
CA LYS A 33 -17.49 -7.14 16.26
C LYS A 33 -17.46 -6.76 14.77
N GLU A 34 -16.39 -6.12 14.30
CA GLU A 34 -16.24 -5.71 12.90
C GLU A 34 -15.55 -6.78 12.03
N SER A 35 -15.15 -7.91 12.63
CA SER A 35 -14.36 -8.95 11.95
C SER A 35 -15.23 -9.90 11.13
N GLU A 36 -14.77 -10.22 9.93
CA GLU A 36 -15.31 -11.24 9.05
C GLU A 36 -14.22 -12.27 8.70
N PRO A 37 -14.58 -13.54 8.42
CA PRO A 37 -13.61 -14.55 8.00
C PRO A 37 -12.82 -14.13 6.78
N GLY A 38 -11.51 -14.36 6.79
CA GLY A 38 -10.59 -13.96 5.72
C GLY A 38 -9.96 -12.59 5.90
N GLN A 39 -10.49 -11.72 6.76
CA GLN A 39 -9.82 -10.47 7.14
C GLN A 39 -8.59 -10.72 8.02
N PHE A 40 -7.79 -9.67 8.20
CA PHE A 40 -6.59 -9.70 9.03
C PHE A 40 -6.51 -8.48 9.95
N VAL A 41 -5.71 -8.58 11.01
CA VAL A 41 -5.31 -7.47 11.87
C VAL A 41 -3.83 -7.19 11.72
N MET A 42 -3.40 -5.98 12.01
CA MET A 42 -1.98 -5.68 12.20
C MET A 42 -1.64 -5.88 13.69
N VAL A 43 -0.66 -6.74 13.95
CA VAL A 43 -0.23 -7.19 15.28
C VAL A 43 1.09 -6.53 15.60
N TRP A 44 1.05 -5.52 16.46
CA TRP A 44 2.19 -4.73 16.88
C TRP A 44 2.83 -5.36 18.12
N ASN A 45 4.08 -5.80 17.97
CA ASN A 45 4.94 -6.13 19.10
C ASN A 45 5.77 -4.88 19.45
N PRO A 46 5.49 -4.20 20.58
CA PRO A 46 6.08 -2.90 20.87
C PRO A 46 7.61 -2.90 20.77
N ARG A 47 8.15 -1.88 20.10
CA ARG A 47 9.59 -1.67 19.81
C ARG A 47 10.25 -2.71 18.89
N VAL A 48 9.51 -3.66 18.34
CA VAL A 48 10.05 -4.71 17.45
C VAL A 48 9.58 -4.47 16.01
N ASP A 49 8.33 -4.80 15.70
CA ASP A 49 7.72 -4.65 14.37
C ASP A 49 6.18 -4.76 14.51
N GLU A 50 5.48 -4.68 13.38
CA GLU A 50 4.04 -4.98 13.28
C GLU A 50 3.74 -5.84 12.05
N LEU A 51 3.03 -6.94 12.26
CA LEU A 51 2.78 -7.99 11.27
C LEU A 51 1.30 -8.04 10.85
N PRO A 52 0.97 -8.21 9.55
CA PRO A 52 -0.38 -8.56 9.14
C PRO A 52 -0.67 -10.04 9.48
N ILE A 53 -1.68 -10.31 10.31
CA ILE A 53 -2.05 -11.68 10.70
C ILE A 53 -3.55 -11.90 10.50
N SER A 54 -3.89 -12.96 9.76
CA SER A 54 -5.28 -13.36 9.54
C SER A 54 -6.00 -13.67 10.84
N ILE A 55 -7.28 -13.29 10.90
CA ILE A 55 -8.15 -13.56 12.05
C ILE A 55 -8.58 -15.03 11.98
N ALA A 56 -8.22 -15.78 13.02
CA ALA A 56 -8.50 -17.20 13.12
C ALA A 56 -9.87 -17.49 13.74
N ALA A 57 -10.39 -16.59 14.57
CA ALA A 57 -11.77 -16.58 15.06
C ALA A 57 -12.11 -15.20 15.67
N ALA A 58 -13.38 -14.82 15.63
CA ALA A 58 -13.91 -13.72 16.41
C ALA A 58 -15.31 -14.05 16.92
N THR A 59 -15.68 -13.54 18.10
CA THR A 59 -17.01 -13.75 18.69
C THR A 59 -17.72 -12.44 19.00
N PRO A 60 -19.07 -12.39 18.98
CA PRO A 60 -19.82 -11.19 19.36
C PRO A 60 -19.57 -10.70 20.79
N THR A 61 -19.09 -11.58 21.68
CA THR A 61 -18.72 -11.24 23.06
C THR A 61 -17.36 -10.56 23.17
N GLY A 62 -16.63 -10.44 22.05
CA GLY A 62 -15.38 -9.69 21.96
C GLY A 62 -14.12 -10.54 21.98
N GLU A 63 -14.22 -11.86 21.95
CA GLU A 63 -13.03 -12.72 21.86
C GLU A 63 -12.48 -12.66 20.43
N LEU A 64 -11.17 -12.58 20.31
CA LEU A 64 -10.45 -12.55 19.05
C LEU A 64 -9.26 -13.52 19.14
N GLU A 65 -9.15 -14.40 18.16
CA GLU A 65 -8.03 -15.33 18.02
C GLU A 65 -7.26 -15.05 16.73
N ILE A 66 -5.94 -15.09 16.82
CA ILE A 66 -5.02 -15.03 15.68
C ILE A 66 -4.00 -16.16 15.80
N ALA A 67 -3.56 -16.69 14.66
CA ALA A 67 -2.55 -17.74 14.61
C ALA A 67 -1.28 -17.19 13.96
N ILE A 68 -0.14 -17.35 14.63
CA ILE A 68 1.14 -16.80 14.19
C ILE A 68 2.13 -17.93 14.01
N ALA A 69 2.64 -18.10 12.79
CA ALA A 69 3.76 -18.98 12.49
C ALA A 69 5.10 -18.31 12.83
N ASP A 70 6.06 -19.05 13.39
CA ASP A 70 7.40 -18.55 13.71
C ASP A 70 8.33 -18.58 12.49
N VAL A 71 8.26 -17.51 11.67
CA VAL A 71 8.97 -17.44 10.37
C VAL A 71 9.90 -16.22 10.22
N GLY A 72 9.99 -15.35 11.23
CA GLY A 72 10.87 -14.18 11.20
C GLY A 72 11.02 -13.49 12.56
N ASP A 73 11.91 -12.50 12.64
CA ASP A 73 12.35 -11.89 13.90
C ASP A 73 11.19 -11.43 14.81
N CYS A 74 10.16 -10.79 14.25
CA CYS A 74 9.01 -10.33 15.03
C CYS A 74 8.09 -11.47 15.48
N SER A 75 7.83 -12.47 14.63
CA SER A 75 7.02 -13.64 15.03
C SER A 75 7.74 -14.45 16.09
N HIS A 76 9.06 -14.61 15.96
CA HIS A 76 9.90 -15.28 16.94
C HIS A 76 9.82 -14.57 18.30
N SER A 77 9.92 -13.24 18.30
CA SER A 77 9.75 -12.44 19.51
C SER A 77 8.33 -12.55 20.10
N LEU A 78 7.29 -12.69 19.28
CA LEU A 78 5.90 -12.91 19.73
C LEU A 78 5.72 -14.29 20.37
N HIS A 79 6.42 -15.32 19.87
CA HIS A 79 6.40 -16.67 20.44
C HIS A 79 7.05 -16.76 21.83
N GLN A 80 7.85 -15.77 22.22
CA GLN A 80 8.42 -15.65 23.57
C GLN A 80 7.50 -14.93 24.58
N LYS A 81 6.30 -14.51 24.17
CA LYS A 81 5.33 -13.84 25.03
C LYS A 81 4.64 -14.82 25.96
N HIS A 82 4.14 -14.31 27.08
CA HIS A 82 3.38 -15.05 28.07
C HIS A 82 1.98 -14.47 28.24
N VAL A 83 1.04 -15.29 28.71
CA VAL A 83 -0.29 -14.81 29.13
C VAL A 83 -0.12 -13.66 30.11
N GLY A 84 -0.84 -12.57 29.85
CA GLY A 84 -0.72 -11.31 30.59
C GLY A 84 0.11 -10.24 29.89
N ASP A 85 0.95 -10.59 28.90
CA ASP A 85 1.72 -9.60 28.14
C ASP A 85 0.81 -8.71 27.26
N LEU A 86 1.29 -7.51 26.95
CA LEU A 86 0.58 -6.55 26.10
C LEU A 86 1.05 -6.64 24.64
N ILE A 87 0.08 -6.76 23.73
CA ILE A 87 0.28 -6.78 22.27
C ILE A 87 -0.67 -5.75 21.66
N GLY A 88 -0.17 -4.95 20.71
CA GLY A 88 -1.00 -3.97 20.01
C GLY A 88 -1.77 -4.61 18.87
N LEU A 89 -3.06 -4.31 18.73
CA LEU A 89 -3.88 -4.73 17.61
C LEU A 89 -4.53 -3.53 16.94
N ARG A 90 -4.62 -3.55 15.62
CA ARG A 90 -5.42 -2.61 14.82
C ARG A 90 -6.00 -3.30 13.59
N GLY A 91 -7.15 -2.82 13.11
CA GLY A 91 -7.96 -3.50 12.11
C GLY A 91 -9.42 -3.68 12.57
N PRO A 92 -10.18 -4.63 12.00
CA PRO A 92 -9.76 -5.53 10.92
C PRO A 92 -9.52 -4.78 9.60
N TYR A 93 -8.75 -5.40 8.71
CA TYR A 93 -8.41 -4.85 7.39
C TYR A 93 -8.83 -5.80 6.27
N GLY A 94 -9.14 -5.20 5.13
CA GLY A 94 -9.49 -5.90 3.92
C GLY A 94 -10.91 -6.45 3.87
N ASN A 95 -11.17 -7.29 2.87
CA ASN A 95 -12.41 -7.96 2.57
C ASN A 95 -12.38 -9.39 3.11
N GLY A 96 -13.51 -9.83 3.65
CA GLY A 96 -13.72 -11.22 4.05
C GLY A 96 -14.21 -12.11 2.90
N PHE A 97 -14.37 -13.40 3.20
CA PHE A 97 -15.01 -14.37 2.34
C PHE A 97 -16.50 -14.09 2.22
N ARG A 98 -17.03 -14.17 0.99
CA ARG A 98 -18.47 -14.21 0.73
C ARG A 98 -18.86 -15.66 0.56
N ILE A 99 -19.34 -16.26 1.63
CA ILE A 99 -19.67 -17.69 1.69
C ILE A 99 -21.07 -17.91 1.11
N THR A 100 -21.19 -18.74 0.07
CA THR A 100 -22.46 -18.99 -0.64
C THR A 100 -22.56 -20.44 -1.12
N GLY A 101 -23.79 -20.95 -1.22
CA GLY A 101 -24.08 -22.32 -1.65
C GLY A 101 -24.56 -23.19 -0.49
N GLU A 102 -24.98 -24.40 -0.81
CA GLU A 102 -25.41 -25.44 0.13
C GLU A 102 -24.25 -26.40 0.47
N ARG A 103 -23.33 -26.64 -0.48
CA ARG A 103 -22.13 -27.45 -0.27
C ARG A 103 -20.87 -26.79 -0.86
N ILE A 104 -19.89 -26.52 0.00
CA ILE A 104 -18.65 -25.84 -0.36
C ILE A 104 -17.41 -26.66 0.01
N CYS A 105 -16.29 -26.38 -0.67
CA CYS A 105 -14.99 -26.95 -0.36
C CYS A 105 -14.01 -25.87 0.09
N MET A 106 -13.32 -26.09 1.21
CA MET A 106 -12.23 -25.25 1.68
C MET A 106 -10.91 -25.97 1.45
N VAL A 107 -9.93 -25.31 0.85
CA VAL A 107 -8.62 -25.89 0.57
C VAL A 107 -7.54 -25.10 1.29
N ALA A 108 -7.00 -25.68 2.36
CA ALA A 108 -6.01 -25.10 3.25
C ALA A 108 -4.61 -25.67 3.02
N GLY A 109 -3.59 -24.82 3.09
CA GLY A 109 -2.19 -25.24 3.11
C GLY A 109 -1.43 -24.59 4.28
N GLY A 110 -0.82 -25.40 5.14
CA GLY A 110 -0.09 -24.94 6.32
C GLY A 110 -0.93 -23.99 7.20
N TYR A 111 -0.33 -22.89 7.65
CA TYR A 111 -1.00 -21.87 8.47
C TYR A 111 -2.17 -21.14 7.77
N GLY A 112 -2.36 -21.34 6.46
CA GLY A 112 -3.56 -20.90 5.74
C GLY A 112 -4.86 -21.54 6.25
N ALA A 113 -4.78 -22.58 7.07
CA ALA A 113 -5.93 -23.15 7.77
C ALA A 113 -6.60 -22.17 8.76
N ALA A 114 -5.86 -21.21 9.32
CA ALA A 114 -6.36 -20.29 10.34
C ALA A 114 -7.57 -19.45 9.89
N PRO A 115 -7.51 -18.67 8.79
CA PRO A 115 -8.69 -17.92 8.31
C PRO A 115 -9.83 -18.84 7.83
N LEU A 116 -9.53 -20.04 7.34
CA LEU A 116 -10.53 -21.01 6.89
C LEU A 116 -11.27 -21.65 8.07
N ARG A 117 -10.63 -21.79 9.24
CA ARG A 117 -11.31 -22.21 10.47
C ARG A 117 -12.44 -21.24 10.85
N TYR A 118 -12.19 -19.94 10.77
CA TYR A 118 -13.23 -18.94 11.03
C TYR A 118 -14.36 -19.05 9.98
N ALA A 119 -14.01 -19.19 8.71
CA ALA A 119 -15.00 -19.34 7.63
C ALA A 119 -15.85 -20.60 7.77
N ALA A 120 -15.22 -21.73 8.14
CA ALA A 120 -15.89 -23.02 8.33
C ALA A 120 -16.95 -22.95 9.43
N LYS A 121 -16.62 -22.30 10.56
CA LYS A 121 -17.58 -22.08 11.64
C LYS A 121 -18.79 -21.27 11.17
N GLN A 122 -18.57 -20.15 10.48
CA GLN A 122 -19.65 -19.32 9.97
C GLN A 122 -20.53 -20.04 8.93
N ALA A 123 -19.91 -20.83 8.05
CA ALA A 123 -20.61 -21.63 7.05
C ALA A 123 -21.53 -22.68 7.70
N GLN A 124 -21.00 -23.43 8.67
CA GLN A 124 -21.76 -24.46 9.38
C GLN A 124 -22.88 -23.88 10.25
N GLU A 125 -22.64 -22.74 10.93
CA GLU A 125 -23.70 -22.00 11.65
C GLU A 125 -24.82 -21.52 10.71
N SER A 126 -24.52 -21.35 9.42
CA SER A 126 -25.48 -21.00 8.38
C SER A 126 -26.13 -22.22 7.70
N GLY A 127 -25.83 -23.44 8.15
CA GLY A 127 -26.37 -24.68 7.61
C GLY A 127 -25.75 -25.14 6.29
N ILE A 128 -24.56 -24.61 5.93
CA ILE A 128 -23.82 -25.00 4.73
C ILE A 128 -22.98 -26.24 5.05
N ASP A 129 -23.04 -27.23 4.16
CA ASP A 129 -22.21 -28.43 4.22
C ASP A 129 -20.78 -28.12 3.74
N VAL A 130 -19.79 -28.39 4.58
CA VAL A 130 -18.39 -27.98 4.35
C VAL A 130 -17.47 -29.18 4.31
N VAL A 131 -16.76 -29.33 3.17
CA VAL A 131 -15.58 -30.20 3.07
C VAL A 131 -14.32 -29.36 3.25
N VAL A 132 -13.44 -29.78 4.14
CA VAL A 132 -12.13 -29.14 4.34
C VAL A 132 -11.04 -30.08 3.85
N LEU A 133 -10.32 -29.67 2.82
CA LEU A 133 -9.07 -30.29 2.39
C LEU A 133 -7.92 -29.54 3.03
N THR A 134 -7.09 -30.25 3.81
CA THR A 134 -5.96 -29.66 4.52
C THR A 134 -4.65 -30.32 4.12
N GLY A 135 -3.69 -29.49 3.74
CA GLY A 135 -2.39 -29.89 3.23
C GLY A 135 -1.23 -29.45 4.12
N ALA A 136 -0.30 -30.34 4.39
CA ALA A 136 0.95 -30.06 5.09
C ALA A 136 2.12 -30.89 4.53
N LYS A 137 3.35 -30.59 4.96
CA LYS A 137 4.53 -31.39 4.57
C LYS A 137 4.48 -32.77 5.22
N SER A 138 4.17 -32.82 6.51
CA SER A 138 3.93 -34.01 7.31
C SER A 138 2.72 -33.81 8.23
N SER A 139 2.35 -34.83 8.99
CA SER A 139 1.26 -34.77 9.97
C SER A 139 1.59 -33.84 11.15
N ALA A 140 2.87 -33.54 11.39
CA ALA A 140 3.29 -32.65 12.48
C ALA A 140 2.93 -31.18 12.22
N GLU A 141 2.74 -30.78 10.96
CA GLU A 141 2.36 -29.41 10.60
C GLU A 141 0.87 -29.26 10.25
N LEU A 142 0.05 -30.29 10.44
CA LEU A 142 -1.39 -30.20 10.24
C LEU A 142 -2.04 -29.34 11.33
N LEU A 143 -2.87 -28.39 10.91
CA LEU A 143 -3.55 -27.44 11.80
C LEU A 143 -5.05 -27.69 11.86
N TYR A 144 -5.61 -27.60 13.07
CA TYR A 144 -7.05 -27.52 13.35
C TYR A 144 -7.90 -28.73 12.91
N ILE A 145 -7.31 -29.91 12.67
CA ILE A 145 -8.05 -31.12 12.24
C ILE A 145 -9.25 -31.40 13.16
N GLN A 146 -8.99 -31.57 14.46
CA GLN A 146 -10.06 -31.87 15.43
C GLN A 146 -10.99 -30.67 15.68
N GLU A 147 -10.58 -29.45 15.34
CA GLU A 147 -11.45 -28.28 15.42
C GLU A 147 -12.44 -28.25 14.26
N PHE A 148 -11.98 -28.51 13.03
CA PHE A 148 -12.86 -28.63 11.86
C PHE A 148 -13.88 -29.76 12.02
N GLU A 149 -13.46 -30.92 12.53
CA GLU A 149 -14.35 -32.04 12.84
C GLU A 149 -15.40 -31.66 13.89
N ARG A 150 -14.98 -30.98 14.98
CA ARG A 150 -15.90 -30.49 16.03
C ARG A 150 -16.89 -29.44 15.53
N ILE A 151 -16.49 -28.62 14.56
CA ILE A 151 -17.36 -27.66 13.87
C ILE A 151 -18.40 -28.38 12.99
N GLY A 152 -18.17 -29.65 12.64
CA GLY A 152 -19.07 -30.46 11.81
C GLY A 152 -18.66 -30.58 10.34
N CYS A 153 -17.40 -30.24 10.00
CA CYS A 153 -16.89 -30.35 8.64
C CYS A 153 -16.46 -31.78 8.30
N ASP A 154 -16.58 -32.16 7.03
CA ASP A 154 -15.93 -33.35 6.45
C ASP A 154 -14.46 -33.01 6.17
N VAL A 155 -13.55 -33.51 7.01
CA VAL A 155 -12.12 -33.17 6.94
C VAL A 155 -11.34 -34.25 6.19
N ARG A 156 -10.54 -33.83 5.21
CA ARG A 156 -9.71 -34.73 4.41
C ARG A 156 -8.30 -34.20 4.31
N ILE A 157 -7.35 -35.08 4.54
CA ILE A 157 -5.96 -34.72 4.79
C ILE A 157 -5.09 -35.16 3.61
N ALA A 158 -4.12 -34.33 3.26
CA ALA A 158 -3.01 -34.70 2.39
C ALA A 158 -1.68 -34.28 3.01
N THR A 159 -0.72 -35.19 3.11
CA THR A 159 0.66 -34.87 3.49
C THR A 159 1.65 -35.24 2.39
N GLU A 160 2.63 -34.38 2.16
CA GLU A 160 3.61 -34.59 1.07
C GLU A 160 4.44 -35.87 1.28
N ASP A 161 4.79 -36.17 2.53
CA ASP A 161 5.54 -37.38 2.89
C ASP A 161 4.67 -38.66 2.97
N GLY A 162 3.35 -38.51 3.07
CA GLY A 162 2.37 -39.59 3.23
C GLY A 162 2.23 -40.09 4.68
N SER A 163 2.67 -39.32 5.68
CA SER A 163 2.44 -39.61 7.09
C SER A 163 0.97 -39.70 7.49
N GLU A 164 0.07 -38.98 6.80
CA GLU A 164 -1.37 -39.01 7.07
C GLU A 164 -2.20 -38.71 5.81
N GLY A 165 -3.33 -39.40 5.65
CA GLY A 165 -4.25 -39.17 4.53
C GLY A 165 -3.64 -39.47 3.14
N HIS A 166 -3.97 -38.62 2.16
CA HIS A 166 -3.47 -38.74 0.79
C HIS A 166 -1.99 -38.36 0.73
N LYS A 167 -1.15 -39.24 0.18
CA LYS A 167 0.27 -38.95 -0.04
C LYS A 167 0.47 -38.02 -1.24
N GLY A 168 0.83 -36.77 -0.98
CA GLY A 168 1.12 -35.76 -1.99
C GLY A 168 0.58 -34.39 -1.63
N LEU A 169 0.39 -33.55 -2.65
CA LEU A 169 -0.14 -32.19 -2.47
C LEU A 169 -1.65 -32.22 -2.27
N VAL A 170 -2.18 -31.35 -1.42
CA VAL A 170 -3.64 -31.16 -1.24
C VAL A 170 -4.38 -30.78 -2.52
N THR A 171 -3.68 -30.17 -3.48
CA THR A 171 -4.23 -29.88 -4.81
C THR A 171 -4.43 -31.14 -5.66
N ALA A 172 -3.61 -32.18 -5.47
CA ALA A 172 -3.82 -33.49 -6.10
C ALA A 172 -5.04 -34.19 -5.50
N LEU A 173 -5.23 -34.09 -4.18
CA LEU A 173 -6.44 -34.58 -3.51
C LEU A 173 -7.70 -33.85 -4.03
N LEU A 174 -7.64 -32.53 -4.23
CA LEU A 174 -8.74 -31.77 -4.83
C LEU A 174 -9.08 -32.27 -6.24
N ASP A 175 -8.07 -32.50 -7.09
CA ASP A 175 -8.26 -33.07 -8.42
C ASP A 175 -8.94 -34.46 -8.36
N GLU A 176 -8.49 -35.31 -7.43
CA GLU A 176 -9.00 -36.68 -7.26
C GLU A 176 -10.50 -36.69 -6.88
N ILE A 177 -10.92 -35.89 -5.90
CA ILE A 177 -12.31 -35.90 -5.44
C ILE A 177 -13.28 -35.30 -6.48
N LEU A 178 -12.83 -34.30 -7.25
CA LEU A 178 -13.61 -33.74 -8.34
C LEU A 178 -13.76 -34.74 -9.49
N ALA A 179 -12.68 -35.47 -9.80
CA ALA A 179 -12.69 -36.56 -10.78
C ALA A 179 -13.56 -37.74 -10.33
N ALA A 180 -13.62 -38.02 -9.02
CA ALA A 180 -14.50 -39.03 -8.43
C ALA A 180 -15.99 -38.65 -8.47
N GLY A 181 -16.33 -37.43 -8.89
CA GLY A 181 -17.70 -37.00 -9.12
C GLY A 181 -18.25 -36.04 -8.07
N GLU A 182 -17.47 -35.64 -7.06
CA GLU A 182 -17.92 -34.65 -6.10
C GLU A 182 -18.12 -33.28 -6.76
N ARG A 183 -19.08 -32.53 -6.23
CA ARG A 183 -19.49 -31.23 -6.75
C ARG A 183 -19.58 -30.26 -5.59
N PHE A 184 -19.09 -29.05 -5.84
CA PHE A 184 -19.11 -27.94 -4.90
C PHE A 184 -19.61 -26.70 -5.63
N GLU A 185 -20.41 -25.89 -4.95
CA GLU A 185 -20.91 -24.62 -5.50
C GLU A 185 -19.89 -23.50 -5.33
N GLN A 186 -18.96 -23.65 -4.37
CA GLN A 186 -17.91 -22.69 -4.12
C GLN A 186 -16.66 -23.38 -3.57
N VAL A 187 -15.49 -22.82 -3.92
CA VAL A 187 -14.22 -23.12 -3.25
C VAL A 187 -13.67 -21.89 -2.54
N LEU A 188 -13.26 -22.05 -1.28
CA LEU A 188 -12.48 -21.05 -0.54
C LEU A 188 -11.07 -21.60 -0.32
N THR A 189 -10.02 -20.80 -0.53
CA THR A 189 -8.65 -21.29 -0.36
C THR A 189 -7.71 -20.28 0.26
N CYS A 190 -6.79 -20.77 1.11
CA CYS A 190 -5.75 -19.99 1.75
C CYS A 190 -4.52 -20.88 2.04
N GLY A 191 -3.32 -20.34 1.87
CA GLY A 191 -2.07 -21.10 1.96
C GLY A 191 -0.99 -20.57 1.02
N PRO A 192 0.07 -21.36 0.74
CA PRO A 192 1.16 -20.97 -0.13
C PRO A 192 0.70 -20.56 -1.53
N GLU A 193 1.25 -19.47 -2.08
CA GLU A 193 0.73 -18.88 -3.32
C GLU A 193 0.72 -19.83 -4.54
N LEU A 194 1.71 -20.72 -4.66
CA LEU A 194 1.74 -21.71 -5.74
C LEU A 194 0.63 -22.77 -5.61
N MET A 195 0.29 -23.15 -4.38
CA MET A 195 -0.87 -23.99 -4.11
C MET A 195 -2.15 -23.25 -4.49
N LEU A 196 -2.30 -21.99 -4.08
CA LEU A 196 -3.48 -21.17 -4.43
C LEU A 196 -3.64 -21.03 -5.95
N ALA A 197 -2.55 -20.75 -6.68
CA ALA A 197 -2.56 -20.67 -8.14
C ALA A 197 -3.00 -22.00 -8.77
N ARG A 198 -2.56 -23.14 -8.22
CA ARG A 198 -2.99 -24.46 -8.68
C ARG A 198 -4.47 -24.71 -8.40
N VAL A 199 -4.99 -24.35 -7.22
CA VAL A 199 -6.43 -24.43 -6.91
C VAL A 199 -7.24 -23.63 -7.94
N CYS A 200 -6.84 -22.39 -8.25
CA CYS A 200 -7.52 -21.58 -9.27
C CYS A 200 -7.57 -22.24 -10.66
N VAL A 201 -6.52 -22.98 -11.04
CA VAL A 201 -6.50 -23.71 -12.33
C VAL A 201 -7.51 -24.86 -12.30
N ILE A 202 -7.50 -25.66 -11.23
CA ILE A 202 -8.38 -26.82 -11.06
C ILE A 202 -9.84 -26.38 -11.05
N THR A 203 -10.19 -25.41 -10.22
CA THR A 203 -11.57 -24.95 -10.07
C THR A 203 -12.09 -24.23 -11.30
N ASN A 204 -11.22 -23.51 -12.02
CA ASN A 204 -11.59 -22.93 -13.31
C ASN A 204 -11.95 -24.00 -14.36
N GLN A 205 -11.20 -25.12 -14.40
CA GLN A 205 -11.51 -26.23 -15.31
C GLN A 205 -12.84 -26.92 -14.92
N ALA A 206 -13.13 -26.98 -13.62
CA ALA A 206 -14.39 -27.50 -13.09
C ALA A 206 -15.55 -26.48 -13.11
N ASN A 207 -15.33 -25.24 -13.55
CA ASN A 207 -16.29 -24.12 -13.50
C ASN A 207 -16.86 -23.84 -12.09
N ILE A 208 -16.02 -23.92 -11.05
CA ILE A 208 -16.44 -23.67 -9.66
C ILE A 208 -16.00 -22.25 -9.24
N PRO A 209 -16.93 -21.37 -8.82
CA PRO A 209 -16.61 -20.09 -8.22
C PRO A 209 -15.60 -20.24 -7.08
N THR A 210 -14.50 -19.48 -7.13
CA THR A 210 -13.40 -19.63 -6.18
C THR A 210 -13.00 -18.28 -5.59
N GLN A 211 -12.87 -18.23 -4.27
CA GLN A 211 -12.27 -17.12 -3.55
C GLN A 211 -10.95 -17.52 -2.92
N VAL A 212 -9.97 -16.62 -2.99
CA VAL A 212 -8.58 -16.86 -2.61
C VAL A 212 -8.17 -15.80 -1.61
N SER A 213 -7.73 -16.20 -0.42
CA SER A 213 -7.09 -15.30 0.53
C SER A 213 -5.59 -15.23 0.25
N VAL A 214 -5.14 -14.07 -0.22
CA VAL A 214 -3.76 -13.84 -0.70
C VAL A 214 -2.93 -13.12 0.35
N GLU A 215 -1.74 -13.65 0.61
CA GLU A 215 -0.74 -13.02 1.48
C GLU A 215 0.24 -12.15 0.67
N ARG A 216 0.55 -10.96 1.18
CA ARG A 216 1.57 -10.03 0.66
C ARG A 216 2.23 -9.28 1.81
N ILE A 217 3.37 -8.66 1.55
CA ILE A 217 3.97 -7.70 2.49
C ILE A 217 3.04 -6.50 2.68
N VAL A 218 2.47 -6.37 3.88
CA VAL A 218 1.67 -5.20 4.28
C VAL A 218 2.50 -4.32 5.21
N LYS A 219 2.60 -3.03 4.87
CA LYS A 219 3.28 -2.02 5.70
C LYS A 219 2.32 -1.04 6.36
N CYS A 220 1.57 -0.31 5.54
CA CYS A 220 0.65 0.69 6.06
C CYS A 220 -0.66 0.09 6.61
N GLY A 221 -1.12 -1.05 6.07
CA GLY A 221 -2.46 -1.61 6.36
C GLY A 221 -3.64 -0.83 5.77
N CYS A 222 -3.41 0.38 5.25
CA CYS A 222 -4.49 1.29 4.85
C CYS A 222 -4.46 1.75 3.37
N GLY A 223 -3.74 1.06 2.48
CA GLY A 223 -3.71 1.42 1.06
C GLY A 223 -2.87 2.66 0.70
N ALA A 224 -2.05 3.18 1.62
CA ALA A 224 -1.18 4.32 1.34
C ALA A 224 0.04 3.92 0.47
N CYS A 225 0.80 2.91 0.88
CA CYS A 225 2.16 2.69 0.33
C CYS A 225 2.22 1.83 -0.94
N GLY A 226 1.26 0.94 -1.16
CA GLY A 226 1.28 -0.03 -2.26
C GLY A 226 2.27 -1.20 -2.12
N SER A 227 2.95 -1.39 -0.98
CA SER A 227 3.88 -2.53 -0.81
C SER A 227 3.20 -3.90 -0.97
N CYS A 228 1.92 -3.96 -0.61
CA CYS A 228 1.10 -5.15 -0.75
C CYS A 228 0.43 -5.26 -2.13
N ASP A 229 0.91 -4.54 -3.14
CA ASP A 229 0.29 -4.53 -4.46
C ASP A 229 0.38 -5.89 -5.15
N ILE A 230 -0.72 -6.26 -5.79
CA ILE A 230 -0.85 -7.41 -6.68
C ILE A 230 -1.59 -6.97 -7.94
N GLY A 231 -0.84 -6.66 -8.99
CA GLY A 231 -1.45 -6.27 -10.26
C GLY A 231 -2.22 -4.95 -10.24
N GLY A 232 -1.88 -4.00 -9.35
CA GLY A 232 -2.62 -2.74 -9.17
C GLY A 232 -3.69 -2.79 -8.06
N TYR A 233 -3.93 -3.95 -7.47
CA TYR A 233 -4.78 -4.13 -6.30
C TYR A 233 -3.95 -4.14 -5.02
N GLN A 234 -4.42 -3.43 -4.00
CA GLN A 234 -3.75 -3.34 -2.71
C GLN A 234 -4.37 -4.35 -1.76
N VAL A 235 -3.67 -5.44 -1.44
CA VAL A 235 -4.20 -6.52 -0.57
C VAL A 235 -4.81 -6.00 0.73
N CYS A 236 -4.24 -4.96 1.36
CA CYS A 236 -4.79 -4.41 2.60
C CYS A 236 -6.13 -3.64 2.47
N LYS A 237 -6.59 -3.34 1.24
CA LYS A 237 -7.82 -2.58 0.96
C LYS A 237 -8.76 -3.32 0.01
N ASP A 238 -8.23 -3.84 -1.08
CA ASP A 238 -8.98 -4.57 -2.11
C ASP A 238 -9.05 -6.08 -1.82
N GLY A 239 -8.12 -6.60 -1.02
CA GLY A 239 -8.05 -7.99 -0.57
C GLY A 239 -8.27 -8.10 0.95
N PRO A 240 -7.75 -9.13 1.65
CA PRO A 240 -6.90 -10.19 1.11
C PRO A 240 -7.68 -11.25 0.35
N VAL A 241 -9.00 -11.33 0.54
CA VAL A 241 -9.85 -12.24 -0.21
C VAL A 241 -10.20 -11.63 -1.57
N PHE A 242 -9.84 -12.35 -2.63
CA PHE A 242 -10.18 -12.01 -4.02
C PHE A 242 -10.92 -13.15 -4.69
N ASP A 243 -11.81 -12.82 -5.62
CA ASP A 243 -12.31 -13.82 -6.57
C ASP A 243 -11.17 -14.23 -7.52
N ALA A 244 -11.05 -15.52 -7.80
CA ALA A 244 -9.98 -16.07 -8.64
C ALA A 244 -9.93 -15.44 -10.03
N GLU A 245 -11.08 -14.98 -10.55
CA GLU A 245 -11.18 -14.29 -11.85
C GLU A 245 -10.37 -12.98 -11.87
N ILE A 246 -10.44 -12.20 -10.79
CA ILE A 246 -9.67 -10.95 -10.68
C ILE A 246 -8.17 -11.27 -10.75
N LEU A 247 -7.74 -12.29 -9.99
CA LEU A 247 -6.34 -12.66 -9.88
C LEU A 247 -5.73 -13.13 -11.20
N LYS A 248 -6.52 -13.74 -12.11
CA LYS A 248 -6.04 -14.12 -13.45
C LYS A 248 -5.40 -12.94 -14.17
N HIS A 249 -5.95 -11.74 -14.03
CA HIS A 249 -5.45 -10.55 -14.73
C HIS A 249 -4.30 -9.83 -14.01
N THR A 250 -3.80 -10.41 -12.91
CA THR A 250 -2.73 -9.83 -12.10
C THR A 250 -1.39 -10.56 -12.31
N GLU A 251 -0.46 -10.35 -11.39
CA GLU A 251 0.82 -11.04 -11.32
C GLU A 251 0.85 -12.22 -10.33
N PHE A 252 -0.32 -12.55 -9.77
CA PHE A 252 -0.54 -13.68 -8.88
C PHE A 252 0.03 -15.00 -9.42
N GLY A 253 0.73 -15.75 -8.58
CA GLY A 253 1.39 -17.01 -8.90
C GLY A 253 2.67 -16.87 -9.74
N ILE A 254 3.06 -15.64 -10.12
CA ILE A 254 4.19 -15.38 -11.01
C ILE A 254 5.20 -14.45 -10.34
N TRP A 255 4.74 -13.30 -9.84
CA TRP A 255 5.58 -12.27 -9.23
C TRP A 255 5.07 -11.88 -7.83
N LYS A 256 6.02 -11.57 -6.96
CA LYS A 256 5.79 -10.96 -5.66
C LYS A 256 6.62 -9.69 -5.51
N ARG A 257 6.34 -8.93 -4.45
CA ARG A 257 7.16 -7.79 -4.05
C ARG A 257 7.83 -8.05 -2.71
N GLU A 258 9.09 -7.69 -2.63
CA GLU A 258 9.89 -7.71 -1.40
C GLU A 258 9.58 -6.48 -0.53
N LYS A 259 10.15 -6.42 0.68
CA LYS A 259 9.92 -5.29 1.60
C LYS A 259 10.27 -3.95 0.96
N SER A 260 11.32 -3.90 0.15
CA SER A 260 11.71 -2.72 -0.62
C SER A 260 10.73 -2.30 -1.72
N GLY A 261 9.77 -3.16 -2.08
CA GLY A 261 8.92 -2.99 -3.26
C GLY A 261 9.55 -3.55 -4.54
N LYS A 262 10.73 -4.17 -4.46
CA LYS A 262 11.36 -4.87 -5.58
C LYS A 262 10.48 -6.03 -6.02
N ARG A 263 10.20 -6.08 -7.31
CA ARG A 263 9.46 -7.16 -7.95
C ARG A 263 10.39 -8.36 -8.16
N SER A 264 10.06 -9.51 -7.60
CA SER A 264 10.82 -10.75 -7.73
C SER A 264 9.93 -11.93 -8.15
N PRO A 265 10.47 -12.87 -8.95
CA PRO A 265 9.68 -14.01 -9.41
C PRO A 265 9.45 -14.99 -8.25
N ILE A 266 8.32 -15.70 -8.28
CA ILE A 266 8.00 -16.74 -7.30
C ILE A 266 8.72 -18.06 -7.62
N THR A 267 8.93 -18.36 -8.91
CA THR A 267 9.68 -19.53 -9.38
C THR A 267 10.85 -19.12 -10.28
N LEU A 268 11.95 -19.88 -10.24
CA LEU A 268 13.13 -19.61 -11.08
C LEU A 268 12.83 -19.78 -12.58
N ASP A 269 11.85 -20.64 -12.91
CA ASP A 269 11.38 -20.89 -14.28
C ASP A 269 10.32 -19.89 -14.76
N ALA A 270 10.01 -18.86 -13.96
CA ALA A 270 9.19 -17.73 -14.40
C ALA A 270 9.96 -16.99 -15.52
N LYS A 271 9.83 -17.50 -16.75
CA LYS A 271 10.43 -16.94 -17.96
C LYS A 271 10.22 -15.43 -17.96
N GLU A 272 11.27 -14.67 -18.27
CA GLU A 272 11.42 -13.21 -18.16
C GLU A 272 10.32 -12.31 -18.77
N LEU A 273 9.22 -12.84 -19.32
CA LEU A 273 8.39 -12.15 -20.31
C LEU A 273 6.87 -12.14 -20.11
N ILE A 274 6.30 -12.53 -18.97
CA ILE A 274 4.86 -12.32 -18.74
C ILE A 274 4.56 -11.76 -17.35
N SER A 275 5.05 -10.55 -17.07
CA SER A 275 4.20 -9.65 -16.30
C SER A 275 3.06 -9.28 -17.22
N ARG A 276 1.84 -9.81 -17.04
CA ARG A 276 0.67 -9.39 -17.83
C ARG A 276 0.63 -7.85 -17.78
N PRO A 277 0.98 -7.14 -18.86
CA PRO A 277 1.07 -5.70 -18.79
C PRO A 277 -0.34 -5.14 -18.81
N SER A 278 -0.55 -3.99 -18.19
CA SER A 278 -1.84 -3.30 -18.29
C SER A 278 -2.17 -3.03 -19.76
N SER A 279 -3.46 -3.02 -20.10
CA SER A 279 -3.93 -2.51 -21.40
C SER A 279 -3.43 -1.08 -21.60
N LEU A 280 -3.26 -0.65 -22.85
CA LEU A 280 -3.02 0.78 -23.11
C LEU A 280 -4.26 1.57 -22.69
N PHE A 281 -4.05 2.66 -21.97
CA PHE A 281 -5.09 3.57 -21.54
C PHE A 281 -4.70 5.00 -21.92
N THR A 282 -5.59 5.70 -22.61
CA THR A 282 -5.43 7.12 -22.91
C THR A 282 -6.53 7.89 -22.18
N PRO A 283 -6.18 8.88 -21.35
CA PRO A 283 -7.17 9.67 -20.63
C PRO A 283 -8.03 10.48 -21.62
N GLU A 284 -9.28 10.74 -21.24
CA GLU A 284 -10.11 11.71 -21.96
C GLU A 284 -9.51 13.11 -21.86
N TYR A 285 -9.62 13.89 -22.94
CA TYR A 285 -9.18 15.29 -22.94
C TYR A 285 -10.19 16.17 -22.22
N GLU A 286 -9.72 16.93 -21.22
CA GLU A 286 -10.57 17.81 -20.41
C GLU A 286 -10.20 19.27 -20.61
N PRO A 287 -10.87 20.01 -21.51
CA PRO A 287 -10.41 21.33 -21.93
C PRO A 287 -10.33 22.35 -20.79
N LEU A 288 -11.25 22.30 -19.81
CA LEU A 288 -11.26 23.23 -18.68
C LEU A 288 -10.15 22.94 -17.65
N LEU A 289 -9.66 21.71 -17.60
CA LEU A 289 -8.62 21.28 -16.65
C LEU A 289 -7.26 21.06 -17.31
N ALA A 290 -7.20 20.98 -18.64
CA ALA A 290 -5.98 20.81 -19.39
C ALA A 290 -4.96 21.88 -18.99
N THR A 291 -3.75 21.42 -18.64
CA THR A 291 -2.73 22.28 -18.03
C THR A 291 -1.40 22.02 -18.71
N LYS A 292 -0.72 23.10 -19.13
CA LYS A 292 0.65 23.02 -19.61
C LYS A 292 1.60 23.45 -18.51
N PHE A 293 2.51 22.56 -18.10
CA PHE A 293 3.40 22.80 -16.96
C PHE A 293 4.82 22.39 -17.31
N CYS A 294 5.78 23.31 -17.16
CA CYS A 294 7.19 23.11 -17.55
C CYS A 294 7.38 22.53 -18.98
N GLY A 295 6.47 22.87 -19.91
CA GLY A 295 6.52 22.39 -21.30
C GLY A 295 5.84 21.03 -21.54
N ILE A 296 5.32 20.38 -20.51
CA ILE A 296 4.58 19.11 -20.58
C ILE A 296 3.07 19.41 -20.59
N ASP A 297 2.33 18.69 -21.43
CA ASP A 297 0.88 18.79 -21.49
C ASP A 297 0.24 17.74 -20.57
N PHE A 298 -0.66 18.19 -19.69
CA PHE A 298 -1.42 17.35 -18.77
C PHE A 298 -2.90 17.41 -19.14
N SER A 299 -3.57 16.25 -19.17
CA SER A 299 -5.02 16.19 -19.45
C SER A 299 -5.84 16.88 -18.36
N ASN A 300 -5.35 16.86 -17.12
CA ASN A 300 -5.84 17.62 -15.98
C ASN A 300 -4.69 17.79 -14.96
N PRO A 301 -4.79 18.70 -13.96
CA PRO A 301 -3.65 19.08 -13.15
C PRO A 301 -3.46 18.21 -11.90
N ILE A 302 -4.20 17.09 -11.78
CA ILE A 302 -4.26 16.28 -10.57
C ILE A 302 -3.36 15.05 -10.72
N ALA A 303 -2.55 14.77 -9.71
CA ALA A 303 -1.68 13.60 -9.63
C ALA A 303 -1.74 12.95 -8.24
N ASN A 304 -1.22 11.73 -8.07
CA ASN A 304 -0.93 11.22 -6.73
C ASN A 304 0.31 11.91 -6.13
N ALA A 305 0.45 11.92 -4.81
CA ALA A 305 1.66 12.40 -4.16
C ALA A 305 2.75 11.33 -4.13
N ALA A 306 4.01 11.73 -4.39
CA ALA A 306 5.16 10.85 -4.21
C ALA A 306 5.13 10.17 -2.84
N GLY A 307 5.27 8.86 -2.79
CA GLY A 307 5.07 8.10 -1.57
C GLY A 307 3.88 7.15 -1.59
N PHE A 308 2.82 7.56 -2.32
CA PHE A 308 1.57 6.83 -2.43
C PHE A 308 1.58 5.97 -3.68
N GLY A 309 1.92 4.69 -3.49
CA GLY A 309 2.12 3.71 -4.55
C GLY A 309 3.59 3.44 -4.85
N VAL A 310 3.95 2.16 -4.87
CA VAL A 310 5.29 1.68 -5.26
C VAL A 310 5.26 0.98 -6.61
N SER A 311 4.17 0.33 -7.00
CA SER A 311 4.08 -0.40 -8.25
C SER A 311 3.54 0.47 -9.39
N GLY A 312 4.01 0.20 -10.59
CA GLY A 312 3.54 0.84 -11.80
C GLY A 312 2.10 0.49 -12.15
N LYS A 313 1.67 -0.72 -11.78
CA LYS A 313 0.27 -1.15 -11.99
C LYS A 313 -0.71 -0.40 -11.09
N LEU A 314 -0.29 -0.04 -9.87
CA LEU A 314 -1.09 0.82 -9.00
C LEU A 314 -1.14 2.25 -9.53
N LEU A 315 -0.01 2.78 -10.03
CA LEU A 315 0.02 4.09 -10.69
C LEU A 315 -0.86 4.10 -11.96
N TYR A 316 -0.80 3.05 -12.78
CA TYR A 316 -1.72 2.85 -13.90
C TYR A 316 -3.18 2.89 -13.45
N ARG A 317 -3.54 2.23 -12.34
CA ARG A 317 -4.89 2.28 -11.78
C ARG A 317 -5.29 3.69 -11.33
N TYR A 318 -4.36 4.51 -10.83
CA TYR A 318 -4.63 5.91 -10.50
C TYR A 318 -4.92 6.75 -11.75
N ALA A 319 -4.16 6.54 -12.83
CA ALA A 319 -4.42 7.20 -14.11
C ALA A 319 -5.80 6.82 -14.68
N VAL A 320 -6.15 5.52 -14.67
CA VAL A 320 -7.47 5.02 -15.08
C VAL A 320 -8.59 5.62 -14.23
N ALA A 321 -8.34 5.83 -12.93
CA ALA A 321 -9.31 6.44 -12.02
C ALA A 321 -9.43 7.98 -12.19
N GLY A 322 -8.62 8.58 -13.08
CA GLY A 322 -8.76 9.97 -13.50
C GLY A 322 -7.52 10.83 -13.27
N ALA A 323 -6.44 10.34 -12.65
CA ALA A 323 -5.25 11.16 -12.44
C ALA A 323 -4.65 11.63 -13.78
N GLY A 324 -4.41 12.94 -13.91
CA GLY A 324 -3.82 13.56 -15.10
C GLY A 324 -2.31 13.40 -15.19
N ALA A 325 -1.66 12.98 -14.10
CA ALA A 325 -0.28 12.50 -14.05
C ALA A 325 -0.12 11.49 -12.92
N VAL A 326 1.00 10.78 -12.92
CA VAL A 326 1.36 9.85 -11.86
C VAL A 326 2.78 10.10 -11.36
N VAL A 327 2.94 10.00 -10.04
CA VAL A 327 4.18 10.27 -9.34
C VAL A 327 4.65 9.01 -8.66
N THR A 328 5.88 8.59 -8.92
CA THR A 328 6.40 7.35 -8.33
C THR A 328 6.69 7.48 -6.84
N LYS A 329 6.97 6.35 -6.19
CA LYS A 329 7.73 6.37 -4.94
C LYS A 329 9.08 7.04 -5.18
N SER A 330 9.57 7.83 -4.22
CA SER A 330 10.93 8.34 -4.26
C SER A 330 11.93 7.17 -4.30
N VAL A 331 12.73 7.10 -5.36
CA VAL A 331 13.70 6.01 -5.59
C VAL A 331 15.13 6.52 -5.47
N GLY A 332 15.98 5.71 -4.85
CA GLY A 332 17.40 6.00 -4.64
C GLY A 332 18.30 5.13 -5.52
N LEU A 333 19.59 5.21 -5.26
CA LEU A 333 20.57 4.40 -5.97
C LEU A 333 20.46 2.91 -5.63
N TYR A 334 20.20 2.63 -4.35
CA TYR A 334 20.16 1.29 -3.77
C TYR A 334 18.78 0.95 -3.21
N GLU A 335 18.52 -0.34 -3.17
CA GLU A 335 17.35 -0.92 -2.54
C GLU A 335 17.29 -0.55 -1.05
N ARG A 336 16.08 -0.27 -0.55
CA ARG A 336 15.84 -0.01 0.87
C ARG A 336 14.55 -0.69 1.30
N ASP A 337 14.61 -1.42 2.40
CA ASP A 337 13.42 -2.02 3.01
C ASP A 337 12.59 -1.02 3.81
N GLY A 338 13.12 0.16 4.15
CA GLY A 338 12.44 1.10 5.03
C GLY A 338 12.50 0.68 6.51
N TYR A 339 11.67 1.29 7.34
CA TYR A 339 11.63 0.99 8.77
C TYR A 339 10.71 -0.19 9.09
N PRO A 340 10.92 -0.87 10.25
CA PRO A 340 9.91 -1.74 10.84
C PRO A 340 8.57 -1.02 11.01
N ASN A 341 7.47 -1.76 10.92
CA ASN A 341 6.14 -1.26 11.22
C ASN A 341 5.95 -1.09 12.74
N PRO A 342 4.97 -0.30 13.21
CA PRO A 342 4.01 0.51 12.46
C PRO A 342 4.67 1.68 11.71
N THR A 343 4.45 1.76 10.41
CA THR A 343 5.03 2.83 9.56
C THR A 343 4.01 3.87 9.12
N PHE A 344 2.71 3.64 9.35
CA PHE A 344 1.63 4.54 8.94
C PHE A 344 0.41 4.35 9.86
N LEU A 345 -0.08 5.44 10.45
CA LEU A 345 -1.21 5.45 11.38
C LEU A 345 -2.07 6.70 11.15
N GLU A 346 -3.36 6.60 11.41
CA GLU A 346 -4.28 7.75 11.45
C GLU A 346 -4.36 8.29 12.88
N VAL A 347 -3.78 9.45 13.14
CA VAL A 347 -3.70 10.04 14.49
C VAL A 347 -4.94 10.87 14.87
N SER A 348 -5.70 11.29 13.86
CA SER A 348 -7.03 11.91 13.99
C SER A 348 -7.74 11.80 12.64
N PRO A 349 -9.07 11.99 12.54
CA PRO A 349 -9.79 11.83 11.27
C PRO A 349 -9.10 12.58 10.11
N HIS A 350 -8.77 11.83 9.05
CA HIS A 350 -8.09 12.32 7.86
C HIS A 350 -6.71 12.96 8.11
N SER A 351 -6.05 12.64 9.21
CA SER A 351 -4.70 13.10 9.54
C SER A 351 -3.81 11.92 9.94
N TYR A 352 -2.69 11.77 9.25
CA TYR A 352 -1.89 10.55 9.31
C TYR A 352 -0.46 10.85 9.71
N ALA A 353 0.10 10.04 10.61
CA ALA A 353 1.52 10.01 10.91
C ALA A 353 2.18 8.86 10.15
N ASN A 354 3.35 9.10 9.55
CA ASN A 354 4.07 8.05 8.84
C ASN A 354 5.59 8.14 9.05
N ALA A 355 6.23 6.98 9.06
CA ALA A 355 7.67 6.82 9.01
C ALA A 355 8.02 5.60 8.15
N MET A 356 7.84 5.73 6.84
CA MET A 356 8.06 4.61 5.92
C MET A 356 9.55 4.23 5.80
N GLY A 357 10.46 5.21 5.89
CA GLY A 357 11.91 4.96 5.73
C GLY A 357 12.40 4.85 4.27
N LEU A 358 11.62 5.40 3.32
CA LEU A 358 11.86 5.32 1.87
C LEU A 358 12.01 3.88 1.34
N PRO A 359 11.04 2.98 1.57
CA PRO A 359 11.10 1.66 0.97
C PRO A 359 11.02 1.83 -0.54
N ASN A 360 12.06 1.39 -1.24
CA ASN A 360 12.17 1.52 -2.69
C ASN A 360 13.10 0.42 -3.24
N PRO A 361 12.86 -0.04 -4.47
CA PRO A 361 13.62 -1.15 -5.05
C PRO A 361 15.03 -0.76 -5.52
N GLY A 362 15.38 0.53 -5.49
CA GLY A 362 16.53 1.08 -6.18
C GLY A 362 16.26 1.27 -7.69
N ILE A 363 16.88 2.30 -8.28
CA ILE A 363 16.56 2.75 -9.64
C ILE A 363 16.81 1.69 -10.73
N GLU A 364 17.79 0.79 -10.55
CA GLU A 364 18.07 -0.28 -11.52
C GLU A 364 16.99 -1.37 -11.51
N ASN A 365 16.31 -1.58 -10.38
CA ASN A 365 15.23 -2.57 -10.27
C ASN A 365 13.85 -1.99 -10.62
N TYR A 366 13.76 -0.68 -10.90
CA TYR A 366 12.47 0.01 -11.04
C TYR A 366 11.95 0.10 -12.47
N GLY A 367 12.76 -0.26 -13.47
CA GLY A 367 12.41 -0.14 -14.89
C GLY A 367 11.06 -0.79 -15.27
N ARG A 368 10.80 -2.00 -14.80
CA ARG A 368 9.53 -2.70 -15.10
C ARG A 368 8.29 -1.99 -14.54
N GLU A 369 8.41 -1.36 -13.37
CA GLU A 369 7.32 -0.59 -12.77
C GLU A 369 7.11 0.73 -13.56
N ILE A 370 8.18 1.35 -14.05
CA ILE A 370 8.09 2.51 -14.95
C ILE A 370 7.40 2.13 -16.27
N GLU A 371 7.77 1.01 -16.88
CA GLU A 371 7.13 0.50 -18.10
C GLU A 371 5.64 0.19 -17.91
N ASP A 372 5.27 -0.48 -16.81
CA ASP A 372 3.87 -0.76 -16.46
C ASP A 372 3.08 0.55 -16.31
N THR A 373 3.71 1.61 -15.82
CA THR A 373 3.09 2.94 -15.67
C THR A 373 2.85 3.62 -17.02
N LYS A 374 3.81 3.56 -17.95
CA LYS A 374 3.70 4.18 -19.29
C LYS A 374 2.63 3.54 -20.18
N ARG A 375 2.02 2.43 -19.75
CA ARG A 375 0.77 1.92 -20.35
C ARG A 375 -0.40 2.87 -20.16
N ALA A 376 -0.37 3.70 -19.12
CA ALA A 376 -1.24 4.85 -19.01
C ALA A 376 -0.54 6.03 -19.70
N ASP A 377 -1.15 6.53 -20.77
CA ASP A 377 -0.70 7.65 -21.59
C ASP A 377 -0.91 8.99 -20.85
N VAL A 378 -0.34 9.08 -19.66
CA VAL A 378 -0.28 10.26 -18.80
C VAL A 378 1.18 10.58 -18.47
N PRO A 379 1.53 11.84 -18.21
CA PRO A 379 2.86 12.19 -17.73
C PRO A 379 3.28 11.41 -16.48
N LEU A 380 4.50 10.87 -16.51
CA LEU A 380 5.18 10.20 -15.41
C LEU A 380 6.20 11.14 -14.76
N ILE A 381 5.98 11.45 -13.48
CA ILE A 381 6.90 12.18 -12.62
C ILE A 381 7.68 11.18 -11.77
N LEU A 382 8.96 10.97 -12.07
CA LEU A 382 9.82 10.08 -11.29
C LEU A 382 10.39 10.83 -10.09
N SER A 383 9.94 10.47 -8.89
CA SER A 383 10.48 11.02 -7.65
C SER A 383 11.82 10.35 -7.33
N ILE A 384 12.87 11.13 -7.07
CA ILE A 384 14.23 10.62 -6.77
C ILE A 384 14.79 11.22 -5.48
N PHE A 385 15.76 10.53 -4.89
CA PHE A 385 16.52 11.02 -3.75
C PHE A 385 17.97 10.49 -3.77
N GLY A 386 18.92 11.23 -3.20
CA GLY A 386 20.26 10.74 -2.83
C GLY A 386 20.82 11.49 -1.61
N LYS A 387 21.70 10.86 -0.82
CA LYS A 387 22.18 11.43 0.45
C LYS A 387 23.25 12.52 0.28
N ASP A 388 23.94 12.52 -0.84
CA ASP A 388 25.01 13.45 -1.18
C ASP A 388 24.99 13.79 -2.67
N VAL A 389 25.85 14.72 -3.09
CA VAL A 389 25.93 15.18 -4.49
C VAL A 389 26.24 14.03 -5.45
N ALA A 390 27.15 13.13 -5.08
CA ALA A 390 27.59 12.05 -5.96
C ALA A 390 26.47 11.03 -6.18
N GLU A 391 25.75 10.65 -5.12
CA GLU A 391 24.61 9.75 -5.21
C GLU A 391 23.45 10.38 -5.98
N CYS A 392 23.12 11.66 -5.71
CA CYS A 392 22.09 12.39 -6.45
C CYS A 392 22.39 12.48 -7.95
N ARG A 393 23.64 12.76 -8.29
CA ARG A 393 24.13 12.79 -9.67
C ARG A 393 23.98 11.44 -10.35
N GLU A 394 24.37 10.37 -9.65
CA GLU A 394 24.32 9.02 -10.20
C GLU A 394 22.87 8.56 -10.38
N VAL A 395 21.99 8.69 -9.37
CA VAL A 395 20.58 8.29 -9.50
C VAL A 395 19.88 9.04 -10.64
N ALA A 396 20.13 10.35 -10.79
CA ALA A 396 19.60 11.14 -11.89
C ALA A 396 20.08 10.64 -13.27
N LYS A 397 21.37 10.29 -13.38
CA LYS A 397 21.93 9.69 -14.61
C LYS A 397 21.28 8.35 -14.97
N ARG A 398 20.85 7.56 -13.99
CA ARG A 398 20.13 6.30 -14.24
C ARG A 398 18.66 6.53 -14.57
N ALA A 399 18.04 7.47 -13.87
CA ALA A 399 16.65 7.86 -14.05
C ALA A 399 16.33 8.25 -15.50
N ILE A 400 17.19 9.02 -16.15
CA ILE A 400 16.99 9.47 -17.54
C ILE A 400 17.16 8.37 -18.60
N ARG A 401 17.56 7.15 -18.22
CA ARG A 401 17.55 5.99 -19.13
C ARG A 401 16.15 5.43 -19.32
N TYR A 402 15.22 5.79 -18.44
CA TYR A 402 13.83 5.36 -18.47
C TYR A 402 12.93 6.43 -19.12
N PRO A 403 11.78 6.04 -19.68
CA PRO A 403 10.82 6.95 -20.30
C PRO A 403 10.08 7.78 -19.24
N VAL A 404 10.73 8.82 -18.72
CA VAL A 404 10.18 9.74 -17.71
C VAL A 404 9.94 11.12 -18.32
N ASP A 405 8.84 11.76 -17.94
CA ASP A 405 8.46 13.07 -18.50
C ASP A 405 8.96 14.22 -17.62
N MET A 406 9.09 13.97 -16.31
CA MET A 406 9.59 14.93 -15.32
C MET A 406 10.30 14.21 -14.18
N LEU A 407 11.30 14.85 -13.56
CA LEU A 407 11.86 14.41 -12.29
C LEU A 407 11.38 15.28 -11.14
N GLU A 408 11.13 14.66 -9.98
CA GLU A 408 10.90 15.37 -8.71
C GLU A 408 11.99 14.98 -7.70
N PHE A 409 12.90 15.91 -7.39
CA PHE A 409 13.90 15.68 -6.35
C PHE A 409 13.29 15.90 -4.96
N ASN A 410 13.24 14.84 -4.16
CA ASN A 410 12.77 14.90 -2.79
C ASN A 410 13.86 15.44 -1.85
N ALA A 411 13.84 16.74 -1.60
CA ALA A 411 14.80 17.42 -0.73
C ALA A 411 14.48 17.29 0.77
N SER A 412 13.38 16.63 1.12
CA SER A 412 12.67 16.81 2.40
C SER A 412 12.40 15.53 3.17
N CYS A 413 13.19 14.46 2.95
CA CYS A 413 12.93 13.20 3.62
C CYS A 413 13.34 13.25 5.12
N PRO A 414 12.40 13.06 6.07
CA PRO A 414 12.65 13.21 7.50
C PRO A 414 13.32 11.97 8.13
N HIS A 415 14.02 11.16 7.33
CA HIS A 415 14.57 9.87 7.73
C HIS A 415 16.09 9.96 7.67
N SER A 416 16.73 9.68 8.81
CA SER A 416 18.13 9.93 9.16
C SER A 416 19.13 9.82 7.99
N ASP A 417 19.99 10.85 7.90
CA ASP A 417 20.93 11.30 6.84
C ASP A 417 20.38 12.41 5.92
N PHE A 418 19.09 12.42 5.57
CA PHE A 418 18.52 13.45 4.68
C PHE A 418 18.22 14.80 5.33
N VAL A 419 17.93 14.81 6.63
CA VAL A 419 17.70 16.05 7.40
C VAL A 419 18.91 16.99 7.32
N ALA A 420 20.12 16.44 7.14
CA ALA A 420 21.33 17.21 6.93
C ALA A 420 21.39 17.90 5.55
N VAL A 421 20.74 17.33 4.53
CA VAL A 421 20.65 17.91 3.17
C VAL A 421 19.65 19.07 3.16
N GLU A 422 18.47 18.86 3.73
CA GLU A 422 17.39 19.86 3.77
C GLU A 422 17.82 21.15 4.49
N ASN A 423 18.53 21.00 5.62
CA ASN A 423 19.02 22.12 6.42
C ASN A 423 20.35 22.70 5.91
N ASN A 424 20.83 22.28 4.74
CA ASN A 424 22.07 22.78 4.14
C ASN A 424 21.83 23.38 2.74
N PRO A 425 21.45 24.67 2.67
CA PRO A 425 21.16 25.35 1.40
C PRO A 425 22.33 25.31 0.40
N LYS A 426 23.59 25.30 0.87
CA LYS A 426 24.77 25.23 0.00
C LYS A 426 24.87 23.86 -0.66
N LEU A 427 24.72 22.79 0.11
CA LEU A 427 24.73 21.42 -0.39
C LEU A 427 23.59 21.20 -1.38
N LEU A 428 22.38 21.62 -1.03
CA LEU A 428 21.22 21.45 -1.90
C LEU A 428 21.36 22.24 -3.21
N ARG A 429 21.89 23.48 -3.15
CA ARG A 429 22.23 24.23 -4.37
C ARG A 429 23.17 23.46 -5.29
N SER A 430 24.19 22.80 -4.73
CA SER A 430 25.11 21.96 -5.50
C SER A 430 24.42 20.74 -6.09
N ILE A 431 23.58 20.06 -5.30
CA ILE A 431 22.80 18.91 -5.77
C ILE A 431 21.91 19.29 -6.95
N ILE A 432 21.11 20.35 -6.82
CA ILE A 432 20.18 20.77 -7.87
C ILE A 432 20.93 21.16 -9.16
N LYS A 433 22.06 21.86 -9.06
CA LYS A 433 22.89 22.18 -10.22
C LYS A 433 23.39 20.93 -10.95
N GLU A 434 23.90 19.95 -10.21
CA GLU A 434 24.43 18.71 -10.79
C GLU A 434 23.33 17.86 -11.42
N ILE A 435 22.17 17.73 -10.76
CA ILE A 435 21.00 17.03 -11.35
C ILE A 435 20.55 17.76 -12.61
N ARG A 436 20.34 19.08 -12.55
CA ARG A 436 19.89 19.90 -13.69
C ARG A 436 20.80 19.74 -14.91
N ALA A 437 22.12 19.74 -14.71
CA ALA A 437 23.11 19.59 -15.77
C ALA A 437 23.02 18.24 -16.50
N ILE A 438 22.55 17.19 -15.81
CA ILE A 438 22.41 15.84 -16.38
C ILE A 438 21.07 15.68 -17.08
N VAL A 439 20.00 16.19 -16.49
CA VAL A 439 18.64 15.79 -16.86
C VAL A 439 18.05 16.67 -17.95
N HIS A 440 18.72 17.76 -18.34
CA HIS A 440 18.26 18.62 -19.44
C HIS A 440 18.11 17.86 -20.77
N PRO A 441 16.95 17.99 -21.47
CA PRO A 441 15.86 18.95 -21.28
C PRO A 441 14.69 18.54 -20.36
N ILE A 442 14.72 17.37 -19.72
CA ILE A 442 13.64 16.89 -18.82
C ILE A 442 13.46 17.87 -17.64
N PRO A 443 12.24 18.35 -17.34
CA PRO A 443 12.02 19.26 -16.22
C PRO A 443 12.34 18.67 -14.85
N LEU A 444 12.82 19.50 -13.93
CA LEU A 444 13.18 19.16 -12.55
C LEU A 444 12.35 19.96 -11.55
N ALA A 445 11.40 19.31 -10.89
CA ALA A 445 10.76 19.81 -9.68
C ALA A 445 11.62 19.51 -8.46
N VAL A 446 11.55 20.38 -7.44
CA VAL A 446 12.13 20.12 -6.12
C VAL A 446 11.05 20.14 -5.05
N LYS A 447 10.91 19.03 -4.32
CA LYS A 447 9.93 18.88 -3.25
C LYS A 447 10.50 19.28 -1.90
N ILE A 448 9.97 20.36 -1.34
CA ILE A 448 10.48 20.98 -0.10
C ILE A 448 9.59 20.65 1.10
N SER A 449 10.17 20.66 2.31
CA SER A 449 9.39 20.50 3.53
C SER A 449 9.01 21.86 4.13
N PRO A 450 7.92 21.90 4.91
CA PRO A 450 7.50 23.09 5.62
C PRO A 450 8.30 23.30 6.92
N ASN A 451 9.16 22.36 7.32
CA ASN A 451 9.85 22.37 8.61
C ASN A 451 11.13 23.23 8.60
N VAL A 452 11.19 24.24 7.74
CA VAL A 452 12.30 25.19 7.61
C VAL A 452 11.83 26.59 8.02
N GLY A 453 12.72 27.41 8.55
CA GLY A 453 12.36 28.75 9.04
C GLY A 453 11.89 29.73 7.95
N ASP A 454 12.40 29.60 6.72
CA ASP A 454 12.02 30.42 5.57
C ASP A 454 11.88 29.57 4.29
N PRO A 455 10.69 28.98 4.04
CA PRO A 455 10.44 28.18 2.85
C PRO A 455 10.61 28.97 1.53
N ALA A 456 10.31 30.27 1.51
CA ALA A 456 10.39 31.10 0.31
C ALA A 456 11.82 31.41 -0.09
N GLY A 457 12.65 31.91 0.84
CA GLY A 457 14.08 32.11 0.60
C GLY A 457 14.81 30.82 0.23
N PHE A 458 14.38 29.70 0.84
CA PHE A 458 14.86 28.37 0.47
C PHE A 458 14.52 28.03 -0.98
N ALA A 459 13.26 28.18 -1.39
CA ALA A 459 12.82 27.89 -2.75
C ALA A 459 13.49 28.81 -3.80
N MET A 460 13.70 30.09 -3.51
CA MET A 460 14.44 31.01 -4.39
C MET A 460 15.88 30.55 -4.63
N THR A 461 16.50 29.88 -3.65
CA THR A 461 17.83 29.31 -3.80
C THR A 461 17.82 28.14 -4.78
N LEU A 462 16.75 27.34 -4.79
CA LEU A 462 16.55 26.21 -5.69
C LEU A 462 16.24 26.66 -7.12
N GLU A 463 15.40 27.68 -7.28
CA GLU A 463 15.15 28.33 -8.57
C GLU A 463 16.48 28.82 -9.18
N LYS A 464 17.29 29.55 -8.42
CA LYS A 464 18.63 30.02 -8.85
C LYS A 464 19.63 28.88 -9.12
N ALA A 465 19.36 27.68 -8.61
CA ALA A 465 20.16 26.49 -8.89
C ALA A 465 19.72 25.76 -10.16
N GLY A 466 18.56 26.09 -10.72
CA GLY A 466 18.01 25.52 -11.94
C GLY A 466 16.84 24.57 -11.73
N ALA A 467 16.11 24.65 -10.62
CA ALA A 467 14.81 24.01 -10.51
C ALA A 467 13.82 24.65 -11.51
N ASP A 468 13.03 23.83 -12.20
CA ASP A 468 11.99 24.30 -13.13
C ASP A 468 10.63 24.46 -12.45
N ALA A 469 10.45 23.85 -11.27
CA ALA A 469 9.25 23.94 -10.45
C ALA A 469 9.55 23.61 -8.99
N ILE A 470 8.65 24.00 -8.08
CA ILE A 470 8.69 23.62 -6.66
C ILE A 470 7.43 22.86 -6.29
N THR A 471 7.60 21.69 -5.66
CA THR A 471 6.51 20.95 -5.03
C THR A 471 6.46 21.29 -3.54
N ALA A 472 5.34 21.83 -3.05
CA ALA A 472 5.17 22.20 -1.65
C ALA A 472 3.77 21.82 -1.13
N ILE A 473 3.63 21.20 0.04
CA ILE A 473 4.63 20.89 1.07
C ILE A 473 4.77 19.38 1.34
N ASN A 474 5.97 18.96 1.75
CA ASN A 474 6.11 17.67 2.40
C ASN A 474 5.47 17.68 3.81
N THR A 475 5.53 16.57 4.54
CA THR A 475 4.89 16.41 5.85
C THR A 475 5.49 17.29 6.95
N VAL A 476 4.68 17.63 7.96
CA VAL A 476 5.14 18.31 9.20
C VAL A 476 5.62 17.28 10.21
N MET A 477 6.64 17.56 11.02
CA MET A 477 7.14 16.60 12.01
C MET A 477 6.10 16.19 13.06
N THR A 478 6.11 14.92 13.46
CA THR A 478 5.29 14.37 14.55
C THR A 478 5.97 13.19 15.23
N ARG A 479 5.54 12.84 16.44
CA ARG A 479 6.04 11.71 17.23
C ARG A 479 4.90 11.15 18.09
N PRO A 480 4.02 10.31 17.53
CA PRO A 480 2.96 9.66 18.29
C PRO A 480 3.56 8.67 19.31
N VAL A 481 3.02 8.68 20.53
CA VAL A 481 3.47 7.88 21.67
C VAL A 481 2.27 7.10 22.20
N ASP A 482 2.47 5.83 22.51
CA ASP A 482 1.52 5.05 23.28
C ASP A 482 1.62 5.46 24.76
N SER A 483 0.50 5.87 25.35
CA SER A 483 0.46 6.42 26.71
C SER A 483 0.53 5.37 27.81
N THR A 484 0.38 4.09 27.49
CA THR A 484 0.41 3.00 28.49
C THR A 484 1.82 2.47 28.67
N LEU A 485 2.58 2.35 27.59
CA LEU A 485 3.95 1.87 27.59
C LEU A 485 4.99 3.00 27.57
N ASP A 486 4.57 4.25 27.34
CA ASP A 486 5.44 5.42 27.14
C ASP A 486 6.48 5.21 26.03
N VAL A 487 6.05 4.57 24.93
CA VAL A 487 6.90 4.26 23.77
C VAL A 487 6.39 4.92 22.50
N PRO A 488 7.29 5.31 21.56
CA PRO A 488 6.85 5.69 20.23
C PRO A 488 6.08 4.57 19.55
N ILE A 489 5.01 4.93 18.83
CA ILE A 489 4.23 3.97 18.04
C ILE A 489 4.91 3.71 16.69
N LEU A 490 5.51 4.73 16.08
CA LEU A 490 6.20 4.57 14.79
C LEU A 490 7.49 3.78 14.95
N GLY A 491 7.71 2.78 14.08
CA GLY A 491 8.89 1.90 14.11
C GLY A 491 10.22 2.53 13.69
N ASN A 492 10.25 3.82 13.36
CA ASN A 492 11.51 4.56 13.21
C ASN A 492 12.27 4.56 14.56
N PRO A 493 13.59 4.29 14.59
CA PRO A 493 14.40 4.30 15.82
C PRO A 493 14.25 5.54 16.70
N THR A 494 13.98 6.73 16.14
CA THR A 494 13.78 7.96 16.92
C THR A 494 12.33 8.16 17.39
N GLY A 495 11.39 7.41 16.82
CA GLY A 495 9.94 7.56 16.98
C GLY A 495 9.32 8.70 16.16
N TYR A 496 10.14 9.51 15.49
CA TYR A 496 9.64 10.63 14.68
C TYR A 496 9.15 10.18 13.31
N GLY A 497 8.18 10.91 12.78
CA GLY A 497 7.66 10.75 11.44
C GLY A 497 7.08 12.04 10.89
N GLY A 498 6.44 11.93 9.73
CA GLY A 498 5.73 12.99 9.06
C GLY A 498 4.22 12.91 9.26
N LYS A 499 3.60 14.01 9.70
CA LYS A 499 2.16 14.24 9.75
C LYS A 499 1.68 14.81 8.42
N SER A 500 0.62 14.19 7.89
CA SER A 500 -0.06 14.54 6.65
C SER A 500 -1.57 14.64 6.85
N GLY A 501 -2.31 14.92 5.79
CA GLY A 501 -3.77 15.00 5.81
C GLY A 501 -4.30 16.41 6.03
N THR A 502 -5.52 16.52 6.55
CA THR A 502 -6.23 17.80 6.77
C THR A 502 -5.47 18.77 7.68
N ALA A 503 -4.61 18.25 8.56
CA ALA A 503 -3.71 19.06 9.37
C ALA A 503 -2.72 19.92 8.56
N LEU A 504 -2.44 19.58 7.29
CA LEU A 504 -1.55 20.36 6.43
C LEU A 504 -2.25 21.45 5.62
N THR A 505 -3.58 21.40 5.49
CA THR A 505 -4.30 22.20 4.49
C THR A 505 -4.08 23.71 4.68
N VAL A 506 -4.11 24.22 5.92
CA VAL A 506 -3.94 25.66 6.18
C VAL A 506 -2.49 26.10 5.94
N GLY A 507 -1.53 25.41 6.57
CA GLY A 507 -0.11 25.77 6.44
C GLY A 507 0.43 25.58 5.02
N GLY A 508 -0.04 24.55 4.29
CA GLY A 508 0.34 24.34 2.90
C GLY A 508 -0.12 25.47 1.99
N LYS A 509 -1.37 25.95 2.15
CA LYS A 509 -1.90 27.08 1.36
C LYS A 509 -1.13 28.38 1.63
N GLU A 510 -0.77 28.64 2.89
CA GLU A 510 0.09 29.78 3.27
C GLU A 510 1.47 29.70 2.63
N VAL A 511 2.12 28.53 2.66
CA VAL A 511 3.42 28.33 2.00
C VAL A 511 3.31 28.58 0.49
N ILE A 512 2.32 27.99 -0.19
CA ILE A 512 2.12 28.21 -1.63
C ILE A 512 1.92 29.70 -1.96
N PHE A 513 1.13 30.41 -1.15
CA PHE A 513 0.96 31.85 -1.30
C PHE A 513 2.27 32.63 -1.17
N ALA A 514 3.09 32.30 -0.17
CA ALA A 514 4.40 32.94 0.02
C ALA A 514 5.36 32.63 -1.15
N LEU A 515 5.42 31.38 -1.60
CA LEU A 515 6.27 30.97 -2.72
C LEU A 515 5.89 31.70 -4.01
N TYR A 516 4.59 31.82 -4.31
CA TYR A 516 4.12 32.44 -5.56
C TYR A 516 4.53 33.90 -5.69
N LYS A 517 4.69 34.63 -4.57
CA LYS A 517 5.14 36.03 -4.60
C LYS A 517 6.60 36.19 -5.02
N GLU A 518 7.43 35.23 -4.64
CA GLU A 518 8.88 35.34 -4.75
C GLU A 518 9.45 34.60 -5.96
N LEU A 519 8.80 33.53 -6.41
CA LEU A 519 9.27 32.67 -7.49
C LEU A 519 8.67 33.06 -8.85
N LYS A 520 9.43 32.79 -9.90
CA LYS A 520 8.99 32.91 -11.30
C LYS A 520 8.67 31.56 -11.93
N ILE A 521 9.19 30.48 -11.35
CA ILE A 521 8.87 29.11 -11.72
C ILE A 521 7.52 28.66 -11.14
N PRO A 522 6.78 27.78 -11.83
CA PRO A 522 5.46 27.34 -11.39
C PRO A 522 5.51 26.40 -10.18
N LEU A 523 4.36 26.25 -9.51
CA LEU A 523 4.22 25.54 -8.24
C LEU A 523 3.32 24.30 -8.37
N ILE A 524 3.73 23.22 -7.71
CA ILE A 524 2.94 22.00 -7.48
C ILE A 524 2.50 22.00 -6.01
N ALA A 525 1.20 22.08 -5.76
CA ALA A 525 0.64 22.01 -4.41
C ALA A 525 0.44 20.58 -3.95
N VAL A 526 0.79 20.29 -2.70
CA VAL A 526 0.54 19.02 -2.04
C VAL A 526 0.34 19.25 -0.54
N GLY A 527 -0.63 18.53 0.04
CA GLY A 527 -0.92 18.59 1.48
C GLY A 527 -2.38 18.89 1.76
N GLY A 528 -3.11 17.89 2.25
CA GLY A 528 -4.48 18.06 2.74
C GLY A 528 -5.51 18.39 1.64
N ILE A 529 -5.31 17.89 0.42
CA ILE A 529 -6.28 18.00 -0.67
C ILE A 529 -7.26 16.81 -0.59
N PHE A 530 -8.51 17.09 -0.21
CA PHE A 530 -9.59 16.10 -0.14
C PHE A 530 -10.81 16.49 -0.98
N THR A 531 -10.90 17.75 -1.40
CA THR A 531 -12.06 18.31 -2.09
C THR A 531 -11.65 19.24 -3.25
N ALA A 532 -12.55 19.47 -4.21
CA ALA A 532 -12.29 20.46 -5.26
C ALA A 532 -12.06 21.87 -4.69
N LYS A 533 -12.69 22.21 -3.56
CA LYS A 533 -12.44 23.46 -2.84
C LYS A 533 -10.98 23.62 -2.44
N ASP A 534 -10.33 22.55 -1.99
CA ASP A 534 -8.90 22.60 -1.64
C ASP A 534 -8.04 22.93 -2.87
N VAL A 535 -8.32 22.28 -4.01
CA VAL A 535 -7.64 22.54 -5.27
C VAL A 535 -7.84 24.00 -5.71
N ILE A 536 -9.08 24.50 -5.67
CA ILE A 536 -9.41 25.89 -6.03
C ILE A 536 -8.66 26.88 -5.14
N GLU A 537 -8.59 26.63 -3.83
CA GLU A 537 -7.86 27.50 -2.91
C GLU A 537 -6.35 27.45 -3.17
N TYR A 538 -5.76 26.27 -3.39
CA TYR A 538 -4.36 26.16 -3.79
C TYR A 538 -4.06 26.87 -5.12
N ALA A 539 -4.96 26.74 -6.11
CA ALA A 539 -4.84 27.43 -7.39
C ALA A 539 -4.83 28.95 -7.17
N LYS A 540 -5.82 29.48 -6.45
CA LYS A 540 -5.90 30.91 -6.10
C LYS A 540 -4.66 31.41 -5.37
N ASN A 541 -4.05 30.58 -4.53
CA ASN A 541 -2.80 30.94 -3.84
C ASN A 541 -1.55 30.87 -4.74
N GLY A 542 -1.60 30.18 -5.88
CA GLY A 542 -0.55 30.23 -6.91
C GLY A 542 -0.11 28.89 -7.52
N ALA A 543 -0.69 27.76 -7.10
CA ALA A 543 -0.32 26.45 -7.66
C ALA A 543 -0.99 26.17 -9.00
N SER A 544 -0.32 25.40 -9.86
CA SER A 544 -0.84 24.98 -11.17
C SER A 544 -1.01 23.48 -11.32
N LEU A 545 -0.35 22.68 -10.48
CA LEU A 545 -0.57 21.23 -10.36
C LEU A 545 -0.84 20.85 -8.90
N PHE A 546 -1.52 19.73 -8.69
CA PHE A 546 -2.03 19.32 -7.38
C PHE A 546 -1.78 17.83 -7.14
N GLN A 547 -0.97 17.50 -6.13
CA GLN A 547 -0.76 16.11 -5.73
C GLN A 547 -1.65 15.71 -4.54
N VAL A 548 -2.33 14.58 -4.69
CA VAL A 548 -3.24 13.98 -3.72
C VAL A 548 -2.55 12.79 -3.06
N GLY A 549 -2.38 12.86 -1.74
CA GLY A 549 -1.77 11.79 -0.95
C GLY A 549 -2.78 11.16 0.01
N SER A 550 -2.92 11.75 1.20
CA SER A 550 -3.72 11.22 2.30
C SER A 550 -5.18 10.89 1.95
N ALA A 551 -5.80 11.60 1.00
CA ALA A 551 -7.17 11.28 0.57
C ALA A 551 -7.29 9.90 -0.11
N LEU A 552 -6.21 9.37 -0.71
CA LEU A 552 -6.19 8.01 -1.27
C LEU A 552 -6.44 6.92 -0.20
N VAL A 553 -6.14 7.21 1.07
CA VAL A 553 -6.33 6.26 2.19
C VAL A 553 -7.80 6.12 2.54
N SER A 554 -8.53 7.23 2.57
CA SER A 554 -9.94 7.28 2.96
C SER A 554 -10.91 7.12 1.80
N GLU A 555 -10.58 7.66 0.62
CA GLU A 555 -11.48 7.76 -0.55
C GLU A 555 -11.06 6.78 -1.67
N GLY A 556 -9.87 6.18 -1.59
CA GLY A 556 -9.34 5.34 -2.65
C GLY A 556 -9.06 6.10 -3.97
N PRO A 557 -8.82 5.38 -5.08
CA PRO A 557 -8.55 6.00 -6.38
C PRO A 557 -9.69 6.89 -6.92
N ALA A 558 -10.93 6.67 -6.49
CA ALA A 558 -12.10 7.44 -6.93
C ALA A 558 -12.02 8.94 -6.58
N ILE A 559 -11.11 9.33 -5.68
CA ILE A 559 -10.83 10.74 -5.40
C ILE A 559 -10.44 11.52 -6.67
N PHE A 560 -9.75 10.89 -7.63
CA PHE A 560 -9.31 11.59 -8.83
C PHE A 560 -10.49 12.01 -9.73
N SER A 561 -11.39 11.09 -10.06
CA SER A 561 -12.60 11.40 -10.84
C SER A 561 -13.50 12.39 -10.10
N LYS A 562 -13.71 12.19 -8.79
CA LYS A 562 -14.49 13.11 -7.93
C LYS A 562 -13.98 14.55 -8.02
N LEU A 563 -12.67 14.76 -7.83
CA LEU A 563 -12.08 16.09 -7.88
C LEU A 563 -12.26 16.74 -9.26
N LYS A 564 -12.09 15.96 -10.34
CA LYS A 564 -12.24 16.46 -11.71
C LYS A 564 -13.68 16.88 -12.01
N GLU A 565 -14.64 16.05 -11.67
CA GLU A 565 -16.06 16.33 -11.88
C GLU A 565 -16.48 17.60 -11.12
N GLU A 566 -16.15 17.68 -9.83
CA GLU A 566 -16.46 18.84 -8.98
C GLU A 566 -15.77 20.13 -9.47
N LEU A 567 -14.52 20.05 -9.95
CA LEU A 567 -13.81 21.20 -10.51
C LEU A 567 -14.43 21.68 -11.81
N ASN A 568 -14.78 20.78 -12.74
CA ASN A 568 -15.45 21.14 -13.98
C ASN A 568 -16.78 21.85 -13.70
N VAL A 569 -17.59 21.33 -12.78
CA VAL A 569 -18.84 21.97 -12.33
C VAL A 569 -18.58 23.39 -11.81
N PHE A 570 -17.57 23.55 -10.95
CA PHE A 570 -17.22 24.86 -10.41
C PHE A 570 -16.78 25.86 -11.50
N LEU A 571 -15.89 25.44 -12.41
CA LEU A 571 -15.38 26.31 -13.47
C LEU A 571 -16.49 26.80 -14.40
N VAL A 572 -17.37 25.88 -14.84
CA VAL A 572 -18.54 26.21 -15.68
C VAL A 572 -19.48 27.17 -14.95
N ALA A 573 -19.85 26.86 -13.70
CA ALA A 573 -20.80 27.66 -12.94
C ALA A 573 -20.32 29.10 -12.68
N ASN A 574 -19.00 29.32 -12.65
CA ASN A 574 -18.39 30.63 -12.40
C ASN A 574 -17.87 31.30 -13.69
N GLY A 575 -18.09 30.70 -14.86
CA GLY A 575 -17.70 31.27 -16.16
C GLY A 575 -16.20 31.33 -16.41
N TYR A 576 -15.40 30.48 -15.75
CA TYR A 576 -13.97 30.34 -16.05
C TYR A 576 -13.76 29.56 -17.35
N LYS A 577 -12.78 29.98 -18.15
CA LYS A 577 -12.44 29.31 -19.42
C LYS A 577 -11.54 28.10 -19.22
N ASP A 578 -10.72 28.14 -18.19
CA ASP A 578 -9.84 27.06 -17.77
C ASP A 578 -9.43 27.26 -16.29
N ILE A 579 -8.82 26.24 -15.71
CA ILE A 579 -8.32 26.29 -14.34
C ILE A 579 -7.16 27.30 -14.17
N ALA A 580 -6.45 27.64 -15.24
CA ALA A 580 -5.32 28.57 -15.17
C ALA A 580 -5.78 30.00 -14.82
N GLU A 581 -7.01 30.39 -15.17
CA GLU A 581 -7.60 31.65 -14.74
C GLU A 581 -7.71 31.78 -13.20
N LEU A 582 -7.77 30.68 -12.46
CA LEU A 582 -7.76 30.71 -10.99
C LEU A 582 -6.37 31.04 -10.42
N VAL A 583 -5.29 30.70 -11.15
CA VAL A 583 -3.93 30.72 -10.63
C VAL A 583 -3.54 32.13 -10.19
N GLY A 584 -3.09 32.23 -8.94
CA GLY A 584 -2.65 33.49 -8.34
C GLY A 584 -3.78 34.49 -8.08
N GLY A 585 -5.05 34.08 -8.16
CA GLY A 585 -6.21 34.95 -7.92
C GLY A 585 -6.19 35.68 -6.58
N ALA A 586 -5.63 35.08 -5.53
CA ALA A 586 -5.49 35.69 -4.20
C ALA A 586 -4.47 36.84 -4.14
N HIS A 587 -3.66 37.03 -5.20
CA HIS A 587 -2.66 38.10 -5.31
C HIS A 587 -3.14 39.30 -6.12
N ARG A 588 -4.27 39.18 -6.83
CA ARG A 588 -4.89 40.25 -7.60
C ARG A 588 -5.72 41.13 -6.64
N ARG A 589 -5.31 42.38 -6.45
CA ARG A 589 -6.02 43.36 -5.63
C ARG A 589 -7.10 44.09 -6.41
#